data_AF-A0A2V2EGY7-F1
#
_entry.id   AF-A0A2V2EGY7-F1
#
_cell.length_a   1.000
_cell.length_b   1.000
_cell.length_c   1.000
_cell.angle_alpha   90.00
_cell.angle_beta   90.00
_cell.angle_gamma   90.00
#
_symmetry.space_group_name_H-M   'P 1'
#
loop_
_entity.id
_entity.type
_entity.pdbx_description
1 polymer ?
#
loop_
_entity_poly.entity_id
_entity_poly.type
_entity_poly.pdbx_seq_one_letter_code
_entity_poly.pdbx_strand_id
1 'polypeptide(L)'
;EYVMSIDPAKKMNVYGKGKYLLRHAFEGDYLPHDILMREKAAFSDAVGHSMVDYLKEYANAHYTDEEFAEKSKAYQPNPPFTKESLLYRELFEQYYPGQGEMIADFWMPNKAWEGCDVDDPSARVLSNYGDSGK
;
A
#
# COMPACT_ATOMS: atom_id res chain seq x y z
N GLU A 1 -20.10 13.64 6.19
CA GLU A 1 -20.88 14.37 5.16
C GLU A 1 -20.15 15.62 4.66
N TYR A 2 -19.87 16.62 5.51
CA TYR A 2 -19.22 17.88 5.10
C TYR A 2 -17.90 17.73 4.31
N VAL A 3 -16.98 16.87 4.76
CA VAL A 3 -15.71 16.64 4.04
C VAL A 3 -15.96 16.09 2.63
N MET A 4 -17.00 15.29 2.43
CA MET A 4 -17.34 14.70 1.13
C MET A 4 -18.02 15.71 0.20
N SER A 5 -18.75 16.70 0.74
CA SER A 5 -19.42 17.74 -0.05
C SER A 5 -18.49 18.84 -0.59
N ILE A 6 -17.26 18.92 -0.10
CA ILE A 6 -16.25 19.84 -0.65
C ILE A 6 -15.94 19.43 -2.09
N ASP A 7 -15.91 20.43 -2.99
CA ASP A 7 -15.51 20.29 -4.40
C ASP A 7 -14.25 19.43 -4.56
N PRO A 8 -14.32 18.30 -5.28
CA PRO A 8 -13.17 17.43 -5.53
C PRO A 8 -11.96 18.16 -6.11
N ALA A 9 -12.15 19.21 -6.92
CA ALA A 9 -11.06 19.99 -7.50
C ALA A 9 -10.18 20.63 -6.40
N LYS A 10 -10.77 21.00 -5.26
CA LYS A 10 -10.04 21.56 -4.10
C LYS A 10 -9.27 20.50 -3.30
N LYS A 11 -9.57 19.22 -3.50
CA LYS A 11 -8.91 18.09 -2.83
C LYS A 11 -7.75 17.53 -3.65
N MET A 12 -7.70 17.86 -4.94
CA MET A 12 -6.58 17.49 -5.82
C MET A 12 -5.29 18.13 -5.32
N ASN A 13 -4.17 17.43 -5.49
CA ASN A 13 -2.85 17.90 -5.06
C ASN A 13 -2.27 18.93 -6.04
N VAL A 14 -2.88 20.11 -6.13
CA VAL A 14 -2.38 21.22 -6.97
C VAL A 14 -1.29 22.04 -6.29
N TYR A 15 -1.13 21.88 -4.97
CA TYR A 15 -0.21 22.66 -4.14
C TYR A 15 1.14 21.95 -3.91
N GLY A 16 1.35 20.77 -4.50
CA GLY A 16 2.53 19.94 -4.23
C GLY A 16 2.62 19.42 -2.80
N LYS A 17 1.54 19.51 -2.00
CA LYS A 17 1.46 19.03 -0.62
C LYS A 17 0.17 18.21 -0.45
N GLY A 18 0.34 16.91 -0.21
CA GLY A 18 -0.80 16.01 0.02
C GLY A 18 -1.65 16.48 1.20
N LYS A 19 -2.98 16.44 1.03
CA LYS A 19 -3.97 16.90 2.03
C LYS A 19 -3.83 18.39 2.42
N TYR A 20 -3.37 19.24 1.50
CA TYR A 20 -3.17 20.68 1.75
C TYR A 20 -4.38 21.36 2.41
N LEU A 21 -5.59 21.15 1.90
CA LEU A 21 -6.80 21.77 2.46
C LEU A 21 -7.02 21.41 3.95
N LEU A 22 -6.72 20.17 4.33
CA LEU A 22 -6.77 19.74 5.72
C LEU A 22 -5.68 20.42 6.55
N ARG A 23 -4.45 20.50 6.04
CA ARG A 23 -3.35 21.16 6.77
C ARG A 23 -3.64 22.64 6.98
N HIS A 24 -4.11 23.32 5.95
CA HIS A 24 -4.45 24.74 6.00
C HIS A 24 -5.59 25.04 6.99
N ALA A 25 -6.59 24.15 7.08
CA ALA A 25 -7.69 24.29 8.04
C ALA A 25 -7.26 24.20 9.53
N PHE A 26 -6.05 23.70 9.81
CA PHE A 26 -5.48 23.56 11.16
C PHE A 26 -4.25 24.46 11.38
N GLU A 27 -4.06 25.49 10.56
CA GLU A 27 -3.07 26.54 10.84
C GLU A 27 -3.37 27.28 12.15
N GLY A 28 -2.34 27.83 12.78
CA GLY A 28 -2.38 28.44 14.11
C GLY A 28 -1.67 27.56 15.13
N ASP A 29 -2.20 27.50 16.36
CA ASP A 29 -1.49 26.93 17.51
C ASP A 29 -1.84 25.45 17.80
N TYR A 30 -2.42 24.75 16.81
CA TYR A 30 -2.81 23.34 16.98
C TYR A 30 -1.62 22.38 16.93
N LEU A 31 -0.67 22.61 16.03
CA LEU A 31 0.51 21.77 15.80
C LEU A 31 1.72 22.63 15.42
N PRO A 32 2.94 22.21 15.80
CA PRO A 32 4.17 22.78 15.23
C PRO A 32 4.13 22.75 13.70
N HIS A 33 4.60 23.83 13.07
CA HIS A 33 4.49 24.01 11.62
C HIS A 33 5.15 22.87 10.83
N ASP A 34 6.28 22.37 11.31
CA ASP A 34 7.02 21.24 10.76
C ASP A 34 6.22 19.94 10.81
N ILE A 35 5.42 19.70 11.85
CA ILE A 35 4.51 18.56 11.95
C ILE A 35 3.29 18.77 11.04
N LEU A 36 2.69 19.96 11.06
CA LEU A 36 1.52 20.30 10.24
C LEU A 36 1.82 20.16 8.74
N MET A 37 3.03 20.53 8.31
CA MET A 37 3.47 20.50 6.93
C MET A 37 4.39 19.32 6.61
N ARG A 38 4.55 18.35 7.51
CA ARG A 38 5.40 17.17 7.30
C ARG A 38 5.01 16.40 6.05
N GLU A 39 6.01 15.99 5.27
CA GLU A 39 5.80 15.15 4.10
C GLU A 39 5.19 13.81 4.47
N LYS A 40 4.36 13.30 3.54
CA LYS A 40 3.74 11.98 3.70
C LYS A 40 4.78 10.92 3.37
N ALA A 41 5.20 10.13 4.36
CA ALA A 41 5.92 8.87 4.16
C ALA A 41 4.96 7.70 3.95
N ALA A 42 5.42 6.64 3.27
CA ALA A 42 4.68 5.39 3.21
C ALA A 42 4.73 4.73 4.61
N PHE A 43 3.69 3.99 4.99
CA PHE A 43 3.63 3.39 6.32
C PHE A 43 4.79 2.41 6.55
N SER A 44 5.20 1.68 5.50
CA SER A 44 6.39 0.83 5.51
C SER A 44 7.66 1.59 5.89
N ASP A 45 7.87 2.77 5.29
CA ASP A 45 9.06 3.59 5.56
C ASP A 45 9.00 4.23 6.95
N ALA A 46 7.79 4.56 7.43
CA ALA A 46 7.58 5.16 8.74
C ALA A 46 7.79 4.18 9.90
N VAL A 47 7.56 2.87 9.68
CA VAL A 47 7.80 1.82 10.68
C VAL A 47 9.26 1.33 10.63
N GLY A 48 9.91 1.44 9.48
CA GLY A 48 11.31 1.12 9.25
C GLY A 48 11.47 0.41 7.91
N HIS A 49 12.34 0.93 7.05
CA HIS A 49 12.52 0.44 5.68
C HIS A 49 12.73 -1.09 5.59
N SER A 50 13.38 -1.67 6.60
CA SER A 50 13.74 -3.08 6.63
C SER A 50 12.57 -4.04 6.80
N MET A 51 11.42 -3.62 7.35
CA MET A 51 10.31 -4.55 7.61
C MET A 51 9.75 -5.17 6.33
N VAL A 52 9.55 -4.34 5.29
CA VAL A 52 9.06 -4.82 3.98
C VAL A 52 10.10 -5.72 3.33
N ASP A 53 11.36 -5.33 3.40
CA ASP A 53 12.45 -6.09 2.78
C ASP A 53 12.60 -7.45 3.49
N TYR A 54 12.50 -7.51 4.82
CA TYR A 54 12.52 -8.77 5.57
C TYR A 54 11.36 -9.70 5.23
N LEU A 55 10.15 -9.18 5.04
CA LEU A 55 8.99 -10.02 4.68
C LEU A 55 9.16 -10.62 3.28
N LYS A 56 9.66 -9.82 2.33
CA LYS A 56 9.97 -10.29 0.98
C LYS A 56 11.11 -11.30 0.97
N GLU A 57 12.20 -11.03 1.68
CA GLU A 57 13.33 -11.96 1.81
C GLU A 57 12.89 -13.27 2.44
N TYR A 58 12.10 -13.20 3.52
CA TYR A 58 11.56 -14.38 4.17
C TYR A 58 10.69 -15.21 3.22
N ALA A 59 9.76 -14.58 2.51
CA ALA A 59 8.91 -15.27 1.54
C ALA A 59 9.73 -15.86 0.37
N ASN A 60 10.74 -15.14 -0.12
CA ASN A 60 11.65 -15.63 -1.16
C ASN A 60 12.49 -16.83 -0.72
N ALA A 61 12.87 -16.89 0.56
CA ALA A 61 13.57 -18.02 1.14
C ALA A 61 12.64 -19.20 1.47
N HIS A 62 11.35 -18.93 1.70
CA HIS A 62 10.36 -19.95 2.08
C HIS A 62 9.82 -20.76 0.89
N TYR A 63 9.80 -20.18 -0.32
CA TYR A 63 9.30 -20.85 -1.53
C TYR A 63 10.33 -20.84 -2.65
N THR A 64 10.50 -21.98 -3.33
CA THR A 64 11.15 -21.98 -4.65
C THR A 64 10.23 -21.34 -5.70
N ASP A 65 10.78 -21.02 -6.88
CA ASP A 65 9.99 -20.47 -7.98
C ASP A 65 9.00 -21.51 -8.53
N GLU A 66 9.39 -22.79 -8.55
CA GLU A 66 8.53 -23.91 -8.95
C GLU A 66 7.37 -24.10 -7.96
N GLU A 67 7.68 -24.13 -6.65
CA GLU A 67 6.66 -24.25 -5.59
C GLU A 67 5.66 -23.09 -5.66
N PHE A 68 6.17 -21.86 -5.82
CA PHE A 68 5.32 -20.69 -5.97
C PHE A 68 4.40 -20.80 -7.20
N ALA A 69 4.95 -21.21 -8.35
CA ALA A 69 4.20 -21.35 -9.60
C ALA A 69 3.13 -22.46 -9.54
N GLU A 70 3.37 -23.54 -8.79
CA GLU A 70 2.42 -24.61 -8.56
C GLU A 70 1.33 -24.19 -7.57
N LYS A 71 1.74 -23.79 -6.35
CA LYS A 71 0.82 -23.48 -5.24
C LYS A 71 -0.10 -22.30 -5.54
N SER A 72 0.40 -21.26 -6.20
CA SER A 72 -0.41 -20.07 -6.51
C SER A 72 -1.61 -20.40 -7.40
N LYS A 73 -1.48 -21.39 -8.30
CA LYS A 73 -2.57 -21.82 -9.19
C LYS A 73 -3.66 -22.60 -8.45
N ALA A 74 -3.36 -23.18 -7.31
CA ALA A 74 -4.31 -23.94 -6.51
C ALA A 74 -5.36 -23.04 -5.81
N TYR A 75 -5.07 -21.75 -5.67
CA TYR A 75 -5.95 -20.80 -4.99
C TYR A 75 -6.85 -20.06 -5.98
N GLN A 76 -8.15 -20.27 -5.84
CA GLN A 76 -9.20 -19.55 -6.58
C GLN A 76 -10.34 -19.20 -5.60
N PRO A 77 -10.96 -18.01 -5.73
CA PRO A 77 -10.56 -16.90 -6.58
C PRO A 77 -9.26 -16.22 -6.09
N ASN A 78 -8.72 -15.32 -6.92
CA ASN A 78 -7.56 -14.46 -6.61
C ASN A 78 -6.28 -15.24 -6.27
N PRO A 79 -5.63 -15.86 -7.28
CA PRO A 79 -4.36 -16.53 -7.09
C PRO A 79 -3.28 -15.51 -6.65
N PRO A 80 -2.45 -15.86 -5.66
CA PRO A 80 -1.28 -15.06 -5.30
C PRO A 80 -0.38 -14.80 -6.51
N PHE A 81 0.19 -13.60 -6.60
CA PHE A 81 1.06 -13.17 -7.71
C PHE A 81 2.49 -12.82 -7.27
N THR A 82 2.78 -12.94 -5.97
CA THR A 82 4.11 -12.84 -5.38
C THR A 82 4.29 -13.91 -4.31
N LYS A 83 5.53 -14.30 -3.99
CA LYS A 83 5.80 -15.23 -2.88
C LYS A 83 5.28 -14.70 -1.53
N GLU A 84 5.34 -13.38 -1.34
CA GLU A 84 4.79 -12.71 -0.16
C GLU A 84 3.26 -12.84 -0.08
N SER A 85 2.54 -12.63 -1.19
CA SER A 85 1.08 -12.84 -1.22
C SER A 85 0.70 -14.31 -1.06
N LEU A 86 1.54 -15.25 -1.53
CA LEU A 86 1.34 -16.68 -1.29
C LEU A 86 1.49 -17.01 0.20
N LEU A 87 2.51 -16.47 0.87
CA LEU A 87 2.70 -16.61 2.31
C LEU A 87 1.46 -16.18 3.09
N TYR A 88 0.91 -15.01 2.76
CA TYR A 88 -0.30 -14.51 3.41
C TYR A 88 -1.54 -15.33 3.07
N ARG A 89 -1.65 -15.83 1.84
CA ARG A 89 -2.76 -16.70 1.44
C ARG A 89 -2.73 -18.02 2.19
N GLU A 90 -1.58 -18.68 2.30
CA GLU A 90 -1.45 -19.93 3.04
C GLU A 90 -1.73 -19.74 4.53
N LEU A 91 -1.24 -18.64 5.13
CA LEU A 91 -1.59 -18.28 6.51
C LEU A 91 -3.10 -18.06 6.68
N PHE A 92 -3.74 -17.35 5.76
CA PHE A 92 -5.19 -17.15 5.80
C PHE A 92 -5.94 -18.48 5.74
N GLU A 93 -5.61 -19.37 4.78
CA GLU A 93 -6.26 -20.67 4.62
C GLU A 93 -5.98 -21.62 5.81
N GLN A 94 -4.87 -21.45 6.52
CA GLN A 94 -4.60 -22.17 7.77
C GLN A 94 -5.63 -21.84 8.87
N TYR A 95 -6.03 -20.57 8.98
CA TYR A 95 -6.96 -20.13 10.03
C TYR A 95 -8.42 -20.08 9.55
N TYR A 96 -8.65 -19.93 8.25
CA TYR A 96 -9.97 -19.84 7.63
C TYR A 96 -10.08 -20.79 6.42
N PRO A 97 -10.04 -22.12 6.64
CA PRO A 97 -9.98 -23.08 5.54
C PRO A 97 -11.17 -22.96 4.59
N GLY A 98 -10.88 -22.82 3.30
CA GLY A 98 -11.90 -22.77 2.25
C GLY A 98 -12.68 -21.46 2.19
N GLN A 99 -12.23 -20.43 2.92
CA GLN A 99 -12.86 -19.11 2.92
C GLN A 99 -12.22 -18.13 1.91
N GLY A 100 -11.50 -18.65 0.92
CA GLY A 100 -10.83 -17.84 -0.11
C GLY A 100 -11.76 -16.90 -0.87
N GLU A 101 -13.06 -17.19 -0.94
CA GLU A 101 -14.10 -16.33 -1.52
C GLU A 101 -14.28 -14.99 -0.78
N MET A 102 -13.83 -14.87 0.48
CA MET A 102 -13.80 -13.60 1.20
C MET A 102 -12.73 -12.63 0.67
N ILE A 103 -11.72 -13.16 -0.02
CA ILE A 103 -10.65 -12.35 -0.61
C ILE A 103 -11.16 -11.87 -1.96
N ALA A 104 -11.64 -10.62 -2.03
CA ALA A 104 -12.15 -10.03 -3.26
C ALA A 104 -11.05 -9.63 -4.25
N ASP A 105 -9.93 -9.13 -3.74
CA ASP A 105 -8.73 -8.76 -4.50
C ASP A 105 -7.56 -8.55 -3.52
N PHE A 106 -6.33 -8.48 -4.05
CA PHE A 106 -5.18 -7.99 -3.29
C PHE A 106 -5.10 -6.46 -3.41
N TRP A 107 -4.77 -5.79 -2.30
CA TRP A 107 -4.66 -4.33 -2.29
C TRP A 107 -3.50 -3.86 -3.18
N MET A 108 -3.83 -3.21 -4.29
CA MET A 108 -2.89 -2.65 -5.25
C MET A 108 -3.27 -1.22 -5.66
N PRO A 109 -2.30 -0.36 -6.03
CA PRO A 109 -2.59 0.92 -6.66
C PRO A 109 -3.40 0.75 -7.95
N ASN A 110 -4.14 1.80 -8.34
CA ASN A 110 -4.90 1.76 -9.59
C ASN A 110 -3.94 1.75 -10.78
N LYS A 111 -3.88 0.61 -11.48
CA LYS A 111 -2.99 0.38 -12.63
C LYS A 111 -3.21 1.34 -13.80
N ALA A 112 -4.39 1.94 -13.91
CA ALA A 112 -4.68 2.93 -14.96
C ALA A 112 -4.06 4.32 -14.67
N TRP A 113 -3.52 4.54 -13.47
CA TRP A 113 -2.87 5.81 -13.12
C TRP A 113 -1.39 5.77 -13.50
N GLU A 114 -0.89 6.91 -13.99
CA GLU A 114 0.51 7.06 -14.36
C GLU A 114 1.42 6.74 -13.17
N GLY A 115 2.39 5.85 -13.38
CA GLY A 115 3.34 5.40 -12.36
C GLY A 115 2.76 4.49 -11.27
N CYS A 116 1.55 3.93 -11.46
CA CYS A 116 0.88 3.05 -10.49
C CYS A 116 0.69 1.60 -10.96
N ASP A 117 1.13 1.23 -12.17
CA ASP A 117 1.16 -0.17 -12.61
C ASP A 117 2.41 -0.86 -12.05
N VAL A 118 2.27 -1.39 -10.83
CA VAL A 118 3.33 -2.04 -10.06
C VAL A 118 2.79 -3.31 -9.41
N ASP A 119 3.69 -4.24 -9.07
CA ASP A 119 3.36 -5.49 -8.36
C ASP A 119 3.73 -5.41 -6.86
N ASP A 120 4.07 -4.22 -6.37
CA ASP A 120 4.43 -3.95 -4.98
C ASP A 120 3.30 -3.20 -4.25
N PRO A 121 2.70 -3.80 -3.19
CA PRO A 121 1.59 -3.19 -2.45
C PRO A 121 2.02 -2.14 -1.41
N SER A 122 3.33 -1.95 -1.18
CA SER A 122 3.87 -1.07 -0.11
C SER A 122 3.79 0.43 -0.43
N ALA A 123 3.44 0.78 -1.67
CA ALA A 123 3.45 2.13 -2.21
C ALA A 123 4.82 2.83 -2.29
N ARG A 124 5.92 2.18 -1.86
CA ARG A 124 7.30 2.72 -1.93
C ARG A 124 7.77 2.97 -3.36
N VAL A 125 7.25 2.19 -4.31
CA VAL A 125 7.64 2.24 -5.72
C VAL A 125 6.82 3.26 -6.53
N LEU A 126 5.86 3.95 -5.91
CA LEU A 126 5.01 4.92 -6.60
C LEU A 126 5.75 6.23 -6.82
N SER A 127 5.73 6.71 -8.07
CA SER A 127 6.40 7.96 -8.48
C SER A 127 5.83 9.22 -7.83
N ASN A 128 4.59 9.16 -7.32
CA ASN A 128 3.86 10.29 -6.74
C ASN A 128 3.94 10.35 -5.20
N TYR A 129 4.63 9.39 -4.57
CA TYR A 129 5.02 9.53 -3.17
C TYR A 129 6.16 10.54 -3.13
N GLY A 130 5.96 11.67 -2.43
CA GLY A 130 6.84 12.85 -2.48
C GLY A 130 8.27 12.61 -1.98
N ASP A 131 8.95 13.66 -1.55
CA ASP A 131 10.39 13.61 -1.18
C ASP A 131 10.76 12.59 -0.09
N SER A 132 9.80 11.94 0.58
CA SER A 132 10.05 10.82 1.49
C SER A 132 10.57 9.54 0.81
N GLY A 133 10.40 9.43 -0.51
CA GLY A 133 10.95 8.31 -1.30
C GLY A 133 12.34 8.60 -1.89
N LYS A 134 12.91 9.79 -1.64
CA LYS A 134 14.27 10.16 -2.05
C LYS A 134 15.31 9.80 -1.00
#